data_AF-A0A2E3JR85-F1
#
_entry.id   AF-A0A2E3JR85-F1
#
_cell.length_a   1.000
_cell.length_b   1.000
_cell.length_c   1.000
_cell.angle_alpha   90.00
_cell.angle_beta   90.00
_cell.angle_gamma   90.00
#
_symmetry.space_group_name_H-M   'P 1'
#
loop_
_entity.id
_entity.type
_entity.pdbx_description
1 polymer ?
#
loop_
_entity_poly.entity_id
_entity_poly.type
_entity_poly.pdbx_seq_one_letter_code
_entity_poly.pdbx_strand_id
1 'polypeptide(L)'
;MPIYTIENTENGEVFDVMMKISDKEAWLKKNKHMKQIMTAPNINKGGVGDRVKRDGGMNEVLSKIADANPTSPLAQDFGKKDSKSVVQRKVAKKVRDTITKS
;
A
#
# COMPACT_ATOMS: atom_id res chain seq x y z
N MET A 1 -19.63 -16.86 -0.92
CA MET A 1 -19.23 -18.14 -1.55
C MET A 1 -17.91 -17.91 -2.27
N PRO A 2 -16.92 -18.80 -2.14
CA PRO A 2 -15.64 -18.67 -2.84
C PRO A 2 -15.82 -18.86 -4.35
N ILE A 3 -14.98 -18.19 -5.13
CA ILE A 3 -14.85 -18.39 -6.58
C ILE A 3 -13.63 -19.28 -6.78
N TYR A 4 -13.81 -20.41 -7.46
CA TYR A 4 -12.74 -21.35 -7.77
C TYR A 4 -12.50 -21.37 -9.27
N THR A 5 -11.25 -21.15 -9.66
CA THR A 5 -10.79 -21.34 -11.02
C THR A 5 -10.46 -22.82 -11.22
N ILE A 6 -11.17 -23.46 -12.14
CA ILE A 6 -11.02 -24.89 -12.46
C ILE A 6 -10.55 -25.00 -13.90
N GLU A 7 -9.50 -25.80 -14.14
CA GLU A 7 -9.01 -26.14 -15.48
C GLU A 7 -9.44 -27.55 -15.84
N ASN A 8 -10.02 -27.69 -17.03
CA ASN A 8 -10.29 -28.98 -17.64
C ASN A 8 -9.05 -29.46 -18.42
N THR A 9 -8.40 -30.53 -17.96
CA THR A 9 -7.16 -31.05 -18.57
C THR A 9 -7.34 -31.68 -19.96
N GLU A 10 -8.58 -31.84 -20.45
CA GLU A 10 -8.84 -32.39 -21.80
C GLU A 10 -8.91 -31.31 -22.89
N ASN A 11 -9.43 -30.11 -22.57
CA ASN A 11 -9.61 -29.03 -23.54
C ASN A 11 -8.73 -27.80 -23.25
N GLY A 12 -8.07 -27.74 -22.08
CA GLY A 12 -7.25 -26.59 -21.68
C GLY A 12 -8.07 -25.34 -21.33
N GLU A 13 -9.38 -25.46 -21.19
CA GLU A 13 -10.26 -24.34 -20.85
C GLU A 13 -10.32 -24.12 -19.34
N VAL A 14 -10.15 -22.86 -18.96
CA VAL A 14 -10.13 -22.38 -17.58
C VAL A 14 -11.45 -21.64 -17.32
N PHE A 15 -12.22 -22.11 -16.35
CA PHE A 15 -13.51 -21.52 -15.98
C PHE A 15 -13.52 -21.10 -14.51
N ASP A 16 -14.11 -19.94 -14.26
CA ASP A 16 -14.35 -19.42 -12.92
C ASP A 16 -15.74 -19.82 -12.45
N VAL A 17 -15.82 -20.73 -11.48
CA VAL A 17 -17.08 -21.23 -10.95
C VAL A 17 -17.21 -20.85 -9.49
N MET A 18 -18.30 -20.17 -9.16
CA MET A 18 -18.68 -19.88 -7.78
C MET A 18 -19.40 -21.08 -7.18
N MET A 19 -18.77 -21.77 -6.24
CA MET A 19 -19.34 -22.97 -5.59
C MET A 19 -18.97 -23.07 -4.11
N LYS A 20 -19.79 -23.79 -3.34
CA LYS A 20 -19.46 -24.12 -1.95
C LYS A 20 -18.39 -25.21 -1.92
N ILE A 21 -17.56 -25.19 -0.87
CA ILE A 21 -16.43 -26.12 -0.74
C ILE A 21 -16.87 -27.59 -0.68
N SER A 22 -18.04 -27.87 -0.09
CA SER A 22 -18.62 -29.23 -0.01
C SER A 22 -19.03 -29.77 -1.39
N ASP A 23 -19.59 -28.90 -2.23
CA ASP A 23 -20.01 -29.29 -3.58
C ASP A 23 -18.79 -29.49 -4.49
N LYS A 24 -17.72 -28.71 -4.27
CA LYS A 24 -16.45 -28.83 -4.98
C LYS A 24 -15.79 -30.21 -4.78
N GLU A 25 -15.75 -30.74 -3.56
CA GLU A 25 -15.15 -32.06 -3.30
C GLU A 25 -15.91 -33.20 -4.01
N ALA A 26 -17.24 -33.13 -4.04
CA ALA A 26 -18.07 -34.08 -4.76
C ALA A 26 -17.85 -33.96 -6.29
N TRP A 27 -17.70 -32.73 -6.79
CA TRP A 27 -17.48 -32.46 -8.21
C TRP A 27 -16.10 -32.92 -8.70
N LEU A 28 -15.04 -32.70 -7.92
CA LEU A 28 -13.69 -33.19 -8.22
C LEU A 28 -13.58 -34.71 -8.15
N LYS A 29 -14.32 -35.37 -7.23
CA LYS A 29 -14.36 -36.85 -7.18
C LYS A 29 -15.07 -37.46 -8.39
N LYS A 30 -16.09 -36.77 -8.91
CA LYS A 30 -16.88 -37.25 -10.05
C LYS A 30 -16.18 -37.00 -11.40
N ASN A 31 -15.34 -35.96 -11.49
CA ASN A 31 -14.65 -35.56 -12.71
C ASN A 31 -13.12 -35.56 -12.51
N LYS A 32 -12.48 -36.73 -12.70
CA LYS A 32 -11.01 -36.92 -12.58
C LYS A 32 -10.15 -36.04 -13.49
N HIS A 33 -10.76 -35.39 -14.49
CA HIS A 33 -10.10 -34.58 -15.52
C HIS A 33 -10.03 -33.08 -15.15
N MET A 34 -10.62 -32.69 -14.02
CA MET A 34 -10.66 -31.28 -13.60
C MET A 34 -9.68 -31.04 -12.45
N LYS A 35 -8.66 -30.22 -12.71
CA LYS A 35 -7.70 -29.81 -11.70
C LYS A 35 -7.98 -28.37 -11.32
N GLN A 36 -7.98 -28.10 -10.02
CA GLN A 36 -7.98 -26.73 -9.56
C GLN A 36 -6.59 -26.15 -9.80
N ILE A 37 -6.47 -25.15 -10.67
CA ILE A 37 -5.25 -24.35 -10.73
C ILE A 37 -5.28 -23.43 -9.50
N MET A 38 -4.18 -23.43 -8.75
CA MET A 38 -3.92 -22.38 -7.78
C MET A 38 -3.49 -21.14 -8.58
N THR A 39 -4.47 -20.41 -9.12
CA THR A 39 -4.21 -19.09 -9.71
C THR A 39 -3.53 -18.24 -8.64
N ALA A 40 -2.42 -17.60 -9.00
CA ALA A 40 -1.74 -16.67 -8.12
C ALA A 40 -2.79 -15.72 -7.53
N PRO A 41 -2.80 -15.47 -6.20
CA PRO A 41 -3.71 -14.48 -5.65
C PRO A 41 -3.55 -13.24 -6.51
N ASN A 42 -4.65 -12.70 -7.02
CA ASN A 42 -4.62 -11.35 -7.56
C ASN A 42 -4.22 -10.47 -6.39
N ILE A 43 -2.91 -10.29 -6.19
CA ILE A 43 -2.33 -9.30 -5.31
C ILE A 43 -2.75 -8.01 -5.97
N ASN A 44 -3.93 -7.56 -5.58
CA ASN A 44 -4.48 -6.28 -5.89
C ASN A 44 -3.32 -5.29 -5.76
N LYS A 45 -2.99 -4.65 -6.88
CA LYS A 45 -2.06 -3.52 -7.01
C LYS A 45 -2.43 -2.31 -6.12
N GLY A 46 -3.38 -2.48 -5.19
CA GLY A 46 -3.79 -1.53 -4.16
C GLY A 46 -3.47 -1.99 -2.72
N GLY A 47 -2.75 -3.09 -2.53
CA GLY A 47 -2.27 -3.56 -1.23
C GLY A 47 -1.03 -2.83 -0.69
N VAL A 48 -0.86 -1.53 -0.97
CA VAL A 48 0.14 -0.68 -0.29
C VAL A 48 -0.41 -0.19 1.05
N GLY A 49 -1.16 -1.07 1.74
CA GLY A 49 -2.02 -0.76 2.87
C GLY A 49 -1.36 -0.92 4.23
N ASP A 50 -0.12 -1.39 4.28
CA ASP A 50 0.72 -1.22 5.45
C ASP A 50 1.88 -0.31 5.05
N ARG A 51 1.61 1.00 5.11
CA ARG A 51 2.65 2.01 5.18
C ARG A 51 3.46 1.65 6.42
N VAL A 52 4.54 0.87 6.26
CA VAL A 52 5.45 0.45 7.33
C VAL A 52 5.55 1.61 8.31
N LYS A 53 4.85 1.49 9.44
CA LYS A 53 4.80 2.56 10.42
C LYS A 53 6.25 2.75 10.82
N ARG A 54 6.80 3.93 10.49
CA ARG A 54 8.20 4.22 10.79
C ARG A 54 8.38 4.05 12.29
N ASP A 55 9.38 3.28 12.66
CA ASP A 55 9.75 3.08 14.06
C ASP A 55 9.93 4.43 14.77
N GLY A 56 9.63 4.47 16.07
CA GLY A 56 9.69 5.68 16.90
C GLY A 56 11.03 6.39 16.78
N GLY A 57 12.14 5.63 16.79
CA GLY A 57 13.49 6.19 16.64
C GLY A 57 13.73 6.89 15.30
N MET A 58 13.19 6.36 14.19
CA MET A 58 13.32 7.03 12.90
C MET A 58 12.50 8.33 12.84
N ASN A 59 11.35 8.40 13.52
CA ASN A 59 10.57 9.63 13.60
C ASN A 59 11.28 10.71 14.42
N GLU A 60 12.03 10.36 15.46
CA GLU A 60 12.83 11.32 16.23
C GLU A 60 13.96 11.92 15.39
N VAL A 61 14.69 11.09 14.64
CA VAL A 61 15.74 11.56 13.73
C VAL A 61 15.16 12.49 12.67
N LEU A 62 14.04 12.12 12.06
CA LEU A 62 13.35 12.96 11.07
C LEU A 62 12.87 14.29 11.68
N SER A 63 12.36 14.26 12.91
CA SER A 63 11.94 15.47 13.64
C SER A 63 13.12 16.40 13.92
N LYS A 64 14.28 15.84 14.30
CA LYS A 64 15.51 16.62 14.54
C LYS A 64 16.07 17.24 13.26
N ILE A 65 16.04 16.50 12.15
CA ILE A 65 16.45 17.02 10.83
C ILE A 65 15.50 18.11 10.36
N ALA A 66 14.20 17.93 10.59
CA ALA A 66 13.16 18.91 10.27
C ALA A 66 13.32 20.22 11.08
N ASP A 67 13.67 20.13 12.36
CA ASP A 67 13.93 21.30 13.21
C ASP A 67 15.20 22.05 12.77
N ALA A 68 16.24 21.34 12.35
CA ALA A 68 17.46 21.97 11.80
C ALA A 68 17.24 22.60 10.41
N ASN A 69 16.31 22.06 9.62
CA ASN A 69 16.05 22.50 8.23
C ASN A 69 14.60 22.96 8.05
N PRO A 70 14.19 24.09 8.67
CA PRO A 70 12.78 24.51 8.71
C PRO A 70 12.20 24.80 7.32
N THR A 71 13.01 25.18 6.33
CA THR A 71 12.54 25.52 4.98
C THR A 71 12.36 24.31 4.06
N SER A 72 12.78 23.11 4.48
CA SER A 72 12.70 21.88 3.67
C SER A 72 11.26 21.33 3.60
N PRO A 73 10.87 20.66 2.50
CA PRO A 73 9.61 19.90 2.43
C PRO A 73 9.47 18.90 3.58
N LEU A 74 10.58 18.30 4.03
CA LEU A 74 10.60 17.37 5.16
C LEU A 74 10.09 18.01 6.46
N ALA A 75 10.38 19.30 6.68
CA ALA A 75 9.96 20.01 7.87
C ALA A 75 8.46 20.37 7.88
N GLN A 76 7.79 20.30 6.73
CA GLN A 76 6.32 20.43 6.67
C GLN A 76 5.64 19.16 7.17
N ASP A 77 6.23 18.00 6.90
CA ASP A 77 5.67 16.69 7.25
C ASP A 77 6.02 16.28 8.69
N PHE A 78 7.29 16.43 9.09
CA PHE A 78 7.84 15.92 10.36
C PHE A 78 8.26 17.03 11.34
N GLY A 79 8.15 18.30 10.96
CA GLY A 79 8.49 19.40 11.86
C GLY A 79 7.41 19.62 12.92
N LYS A 80 7.78 20.29 14.02
CA LYS A 80 6.82 20.69 15.05
C LYS A 80 5.67 21.51 14.45
N LYS A 81 4.45 21.16 14.86
CA LYS A 81 3.18 21.74 14.37
C LYS A 81 2.56 22.73 15.35
N ASP A 82 3.32 23.23 16.32
CA ASP A 82 2.86 24.31 17.18
C ASP A 82 2.69 25.62 16.37
N SER A 83 1.72 26.44 16.78
CA SER A 83 1.33 27.65 16.05
C SER A 83 2.52 28.60 15.82
N LYS A 84 3.41 28.74 16.81
CA LYS A 84 4.58 29.63 16.74
C LYS A 84 5.60 29.13 15.71
N SER A 85 5.99 27.85 15.78
CA SER A 85 6.93 27.25 14.85
C SER A 85 6.41 27.26 13.41
N VAL A 86 5.10 27.06 13.22
CA VAL A 86 4.48 27.12 11.88
C VAL A 86 4.57 28.52 11.29
N VAL A 87 4.30 29.57 12.08
CA VAL A 87 4.40 30.96 11.62
C VAL A 87 5.85 31.32 11.31
N GLN A 88 6.80 30.97 12.18
CA GLN A 88 8.23 31.21 11.95
C GLN A 88 8.71 30.52 10.67
N ARG A 89 8.30 29.27 10.43
CA ARG A 89 8.61 28.53 9.21
C ARG A 89 8.06 29.20 7.96
N LYS A 90 6.82 29.71 8.00
CA LYS A 90 6.19 30.43 6.89
C LYS A 90 6.94 31.74 6.57
N VAL A 91 7.33 32.50 7.60
CA VAL A 91 8.09 33.73 7.42
C VAL A 91 9.47 33.44 6.83
N ALA A 92 10.20 32.46 7.38
CA ALA A 92 11.50 32.05 6.87
C ALA A 92 11.43 31.57 5.40
N LYS A 93 10.40 30.81 5.05
CA LYS A 93 10.15 30.39 3.67
C LYS A 93 9.90 31.59 2.75
N LYS A 94 9.05 32.55 3.16
CA LYS A 94 8.76 33.77 2.38
C LYS A 94 10.02 34.60 2.12
N VAL A 95 10.87 34.78 3.14
CA VAL A 95 12.13 35.53 2.99
C VAL A 95 13.07 34.81 2.01
N ARG A 96 13.25 33.49 2.17
CA ARG A 96 14.02 32.67 1.22
C ARG A 96 13.51 32.83 -0.21
N ASP A 97 12.20 32.65 -0.43
CA ASP A 97 11.61 32.72 -1.76
C ASP A 97 11.78 34.12 -2.39
N THR A 98 11.78 35.18 -1.58
CA THR A 98 12.03 36.56 -2.03
C THR A 98 13.48 36.76 -2.47
N ILE A 99 14.44 36.24 -1.70
CA ILE A 99 15.87 36.32 -2.01
C ILE A 99 16.20 35.49 -3.26
N THR A 100 15.61 34.30 -3.40
CA THR A 100 15.94 33.37 -4.49
C THR A 100 15.28 33.76 -5.82
N LYS A 101 14.25 34.61 -5.80
CA LYS A 101 13.59 35.17 -6.99
C LYS A 101 14.18 36.50 -7.46
N SER A 102 15.05 37.12 -6.65
CA SER A 102 15.81 38.31 -7.02
C SER A 102 17.11 37.89 -7.71
#